data_AF-A0A1Q5HB86-F1
#
_entry.id   AF-A0A1Q5HB86-F1
#
_cell.length_a   1.000
_cell.length_b   1.000
_cell.length_c   1.000
_cell.angle_alpha   90.00
_cell.angle_beta   90.00
_cell.angle_gamma   90.00
#
_symmetry.space_group_name_H-M   'P 1'
#
loop_
_entity.id
_entity.type
_entity.pdbx_description
1 polymer ?
#
loop_
_entity_poly.entity_id
_entity_poly.type
_entity_poly.pdbx_seq_one_letter_code
_entity_poly.pdbx_strand_id
1 'polypeptide(L)'
;MTDDITRDPLARAVLATLAHSRGPDDPLGSLAHTVLSGEADLRTAASMSWHGTALHAEFAEAMARRDAMAPEERAEFERQARLLHNAGDSAFPDSDGTAGPDRPEEERPQ
;
A
#
# COMPACT_ATOMS: atom_id res chain seq x y z
N MET A 1 -15.53 -10.26 -10.73
CA MET A 1 -14.71 -9.12 -11.15
C MET A 1 -14.09 -8.57 -9.88
N THR A 2 -12.89 -9.04 -9.61
CA THR A 2 -12.15 -8.84 -8.36
C THR A 2 -11.55 -7.45 -8.36
N ASP A 3 -11.68 -6.76 -7.23
CA ASP A 3 -11.23 -5.38 -7.05
C ASP A 3 -9.73 -5.31 -7.35
N ASP A 4 -9.38 -4.70 -8.49
CA ASP A 4 -8.01 -4.58 -8.98
C ASP A 4 -7.32 -3.39 -8.30
N ILE A 5 -7.54 -3.25 -6.99
CA ILE A 5 -7.11 -2.07 -6.24
C ILE A 5 -5.59 -1.95 -6.21
N THR A 6 -4.88 -3.05 -6.46
CA THR A 6 -3.43 -3.07 -6.65
C THR A 6 -2.97 -2.49 -8.00
N ARG A 7 -3.87 -2.36 -8.99
CA ARG A 7 -3.63 -1.61 -10.24
C ARG A 7 -3.93 -0.13 -10.11
N ASP A 8 -4.69 0.30 -9.10
CA ASP A 8 -4.78 1.73 -8.78
C ASP A 8 -3.42 2.16 -8.19
N PRO A 9 -2.69 3.06 -8.86
CA PRO A 9 -1.34 3.41 -8.45
C PRO A 9 -1.30 4.09 -7.07
N LEU A 10 -2.31 4.91 -6.77
CA LEU A 10 -2.45 5.56 -5.46
C LEU A 10 -2.70 4.50 -4.38
N ALA A 11 -3.64 3.59 -4.60
CA ALA A 11 -3.94 2.54 -3.62
C ALA A 11 -2.73 1.63 -3.38
N ARG A 12 -1.97 1.29 -4.44
CA ARG A 12 -0.71 0.55 -4.32
C ARG A 12 0.32 1.30 -3.46
N ALA A 13 0.49 2.61 -3.65
CA ALA A 13 1.39 3.42 -2.80
C ALA A 13 0.94 3.50 -1.34
N VAL A 14 -0.37 3.61 -1.10
CA VAL A 14 -0.93 3.60 0.27
C VAL A 14 -0.64 2.28 0.95
N LEU A 15 -0.91 1.15 0.28
CA LEU A 15 -0.61 -0.18 0.80
C LEU A 15 0.90 -0.36 1.04
N ALA A 16 1.76 0.06 0.10
CA ALA A 16 3.21 -0.03 0.28
C ALA A 16 3.69 0.77 1.49
N THR A 17 3.12 1.96 1.70
CA THR A 17 3.43 2.80 2.87
C THR A 17 2.96 2.15 4.17
N LEU A 18 1.77 1.55 4.19
CA LEU A 18 1.26 0.83 5.36
C LEU A 18 2.13 -0.38 5.71
N ALA A 19 2.47 -1.20 4.72
CA ALA A 19 3.35 -2.35 4.92
C ALA A 19 4.73 -1.95 5.46
N HIS A 20 5.29 -0.85 4.95
CA HIS A 20 6.59 -0.34 5.38
C HIS A 20 6.56 0.27 6.79
N SER A 21 5.52 1.06 7.11
CA SER A 21 5.46 1.83 8.36
C SER A 21 4.97 1.04 9.57
N ARG A 22 4.13 0.01 9.37
CA ARG A 22 3.49 -0.73 10.45
C ARG A 22 4.01 -2.16 10.65
N GLY A 23 4.66 -2.75 9.64
CA GLY A 23 5.27 -4.09 9.73
C GLY A 23 4.25 -5.24 9.82
N PRO A 24 4.69 -6.51 9.78
CA PRO A 24 3.80 -7.67 9.66
C PRO A 24 3.05 -8.03 10.95
N ASP A 25 3.52 -7.58 12.12
CA ASP A 25 2.86 -7.84 13.41
C ASP A 25 1.71 -6.86 13.71
N ASP A 26 1.57 -5.80 12.90
CA ASP A 26 0.44 -4.87 12.94
C ASP A 26 -0.66 -5.32 11.97
N PRO A 27 -1.94 -5.29 12.35
CA PRO A 27 -3.04 -5.74 11.49
C PRO A 27 -3.15 -5.00 10.16
N LEU A 28 -2.81 -3.71 10.10
CA LEU A 28 -2.85 -2.95 8.85
C LEU A 28 -1.60 -3.17 8.00
N GLY A 29 -0.44 -3.33 8.63
CA GLY A 29 0.79 -3.72 7.94
C GLY A 29 0.70 -5.14 7.35
N SER A 30 0.15 -6.09 8.10
CA SER A 30 -0.19 -7.45 7.65
C SER A 30 -1.19 -7.43 6.50
N LEU A 31 -2.33 -6.72 6.64
CA LEU A 31 -3.31 -6.57 5.56
C LEU A 31 -2.66 -6.04 4.28
N ALA A 32 -1.83 -5.01 4.40
CA ALA A 32 -1.16 -4.43 3.25
C ALA A 32 -0.20 -5.42 2.59
N HIS A 33 0.52 -6.21 3.37
CA HIS A 33 1.41 -7.25 2.85
C HIS A 33 0.64 -8.37 2.15
N THR A 34 -0.47 -8.86 2.73
CA THR A 34 -1.35 -9.88 2.12
C THR A 34 -1.89 -9.43 0.77
N VAL A 35 -2.30 -8.15 0.65
CA VAL A 35 -2.83 -7.60 -0.61
C VAL A 35 -1.72 -7.40 -1.64
N LEU A 36 -0.57 -6.84 -1.24
CA LEU A 36 0.55 -6.58 -2.17
C LEU A 36 1.24 -7.85 -2.68
N SER A 37 1.28 -8.91 -1.87
CA SER A 37 1.82 -10.22 -2.26
C SER A 37 0.88 -11.01 -3.18
N GLY A 38 -0.37 -10.56 -3.32
CA GLY A 38 -1.39 -11.26 -4.10
C GLY A 38 -1.95 -12.50 -3.40
N GLU A 39 -1.66 -12.71 -2.11
CA GLU A 39 -2.23 -13.79 -1.31
C GLU A 39 -3.75 -13.67 -1.21
N ALA A 40 -4.26 -12.44 -1.10
CA ALA A 40 -5.70 -12.16 -1.15
C ALA A 40 -6.00 -10.81 -1.80
N ASP A 41 -7.18 -10.68 -2.41
CA ASP A 41 -7.70 -9.35 -2.77
C ASP A 41 -8.05 -8.53 -1.52
N LEU A 42 -8.20 -7.20 -1.67
CA LEU A 42 -8.47 -6.33 -0.53
C LEU A 42 -9.74 -6.70 0.22
N ARG A 43 -10.80 -7.10 -0.50
CA ARG A 43 -12.07 -7.48 0.12
C ARG A 43 -11.89 -8.70 1.02
N THR A 44 -11.16 -9.69 0.55
CA THR A 44 -10.87 -10.94 1.26
C THR A 44 -9.96 -10.67 2.45
N ALA A 45 -8.89 -9.89 2.28
CA ALA A 45 -7.99 -9.51 3.36
C ALA A 45 -8.73 -8.71 4.46
N ALA A 46 -9.60 -7.78 4.09
CA ALA A 46 -10.41 -6.99 5.02
C ALA A 46 -11.53 -7.80 5.71
N SER A 47 -11.96 -8.91 5.12
CA SER A 47 -12.96 -9.80 5.74
C SER A 47 -12.39 -10.60 6.92
N MET A 48 -11.06 -10.71 7.04
CA MET A 48 -10.41 -11.34 8.18
C MET A 48 -10.65 -10.50 9.43
N SER A 49 -11.13 -11.12 10.51
CA SER A 49 -11.61 -10.41 11.71
C SER A 49 -10.57 -9.47 12.32
N TRP A 50 -9.31 -9.89 12.36
CA TRP A 50 -8.20 -9.08 12.89
C TRP A 50 -7.94 -7.83 12.04
N HIS A 51 -7.81 -7.99 10.72
CA HIS A 51 -7.59 -6.88 9.79
C HIS A 51 -8.79 -5.94 9.74
N GLY A 52 -10.01 -6.47 9.59
CA GLY A 52 -11.23 -5.69 9.49
C GLY A 52 -11.53 -4.85 10.73
N THR A 53 -11.26 -5.40 11.93
CA THR A 53 -11.45 -4.65 13.19
C THR A 53 -10.48 -3.48 13.28
N ALA A 54 -9.20 -3.68 12.96
CA ALA A 54 -8.21 -2.61 12.99
C ALA A 54 -8.51 -1.55 11.93
N LEU A 55 -8.87 -1.96 10.72
CA LEU A 55 -9.24 -1.04 9.63
C LEU A 55 -10.45 -0.19 10.03
N HIS A 56 -11.45 -0.80 10.66
CA HIS A 56 -12.61 -0.06 11.16
C HIS A 56 -12.25 0.96 12.24
N ALA A 57 -11.43 0.57 13.22
CA ALA A 57 -11.01 1.46 14.31
C ALA A 57 -10.22 2.67 13.78
N GLU A 58 -9.24 2.43 12.92
CA GLU A 58 -8.40 3.46 12.32
C GLU A 58 -9.20 4.37 11.39
N PHE A 59 -10.16 3.81 10.63
CA PHE A 59 -11.06 4.61 9.81
C PHE A 59 -11.95 5.53 10.67
N ALA A 60 -12.52 5.02 11.76
CA ALA A 60 -13.32 5.82 12.67
C ALA A 60 -12.51 6.97 13.29
N GLU A 61 -11.28 6.70 13.70
CA GLU A 61 -10.38 7.73 14.23
C GLU A 61 -10.00 8.77 13.16
N ALA A 62 -9.67 8.33 11.94
CA ALA A 62 -9.34 9.21 10.83
C ALA A 62 -10.52 10.13 10.47
N MET A 63 -11.75 9.60 10.48
CA MET A 63 -12.96 10.37 10.24
C MET A 63 -13.20 11.40 11.35
N ALA A 64 -13.06 11.01 12.62
CA ALA A 64 -13.18 11.94 13.74
C ALA A 64 -12.15 13.08 13.66
N ARG A 65 -10.89 12.76 13.31
CA ARG A 65 -9.82 13.74 13.12
C ARG A 65 -10.10 14.69 11.96
N ARG A 66 -10.63 14.17 10.85
CA ARG A 66 -11.03 14.98 9.69
C ARG A 66 -12.18 15.92 10.05
N ASP A 67 -13.16 15.45 10.81
CA ASP A 67 -14.34 16.25 11.18
C ASP A 67 -13.99 17.32 12.23
N ALA A 68 -12.91 17.14 12.99
CA ALA A 68 -12.36 18.15 13.91
C ALA A 68 -11.42 19.16 13.22
N MET A 69 -11.04 18.94 11.97
CA MET A 69 -10.06 19.75 11.24
C MET A 69 -10.66 21.06 10.73
N ALA A 70 -9.85 22.12 10.67
CA ALA A 70 -10.30 23.38 10.08
C ALA A 70 -10.64 23.20 8.59
N PRO A 71 -11.63 23.93 8.04
CA PRO A 71 -12.01 23.82 6.64
C PRO A 71 -10.85 24.02 5.66
N GLU A 72 -9.93 24.94 5.98
CA GLU A 72 -8.77 25.26 5.15
C GLU A 72 -7.74 24.13 5.13
N GLU A 73 -7.48 23.53 6.29
CA GLU A 73 -6.59 22.37 6.42
C GLU A 73 -7.16 21.17 5.67
N ARG A 74 -8.47 20.92 5.83
CA ARG A 74 -9.16 19.86 5.10
C ARG A 74 -9.09 20.06 3.59
N ALA A 75 -9.27 21.29 3.12
CA ALA A 75 -9.14 21.62 1.70
C ALA A 75 -7.73 21.36 1.17
N GLU A 76 -6.69 21.60 1.98
CA GLU A 76 -5.31 21.27 1.59
C GLU A 76 -5.07 19.76 1.49
N PHE A 77 -5.53 18.97 2.46
CA PHE A 77 -5.43 17.51 2.37
C PHE A 77 -6.16 16.95 1.13
N GLU A 78 -7.36 17.47 0.84
CA GLU A 78 -8.11 17.07 -0.37
C GLU A 78 -7.38 17.48 -1.67
N ARG A 79 -6.73 18.65 -1.69
CA ARG A 79 -5.89 19.06 -2.82
C ARG A 79 -4.69 18.11 -3.00
N GLN A 80 -3.96 17.81 -1.93
CA GLN A 80 -2.80 16.92 -1.98
C GLN A 80 -3.18 15.50 -2.40
N ALA A 81 -4.30 14.96 -1.89
CA ALA A 81 -4.81 13.66 -2.30
C ALA A 81 -5.14 13.60 -3.80
N ARG A 82 -5.75 14.66 -4.35
CA ARG A 82 -6.02 14.76 -5.79
C ARG A 82 -4.74 14.82 -6.62
N LEU A 83 -3.75 15.57 -6.18
CA LEU A 83 -2.44 15.63 -6.84
C LEU A 83 -1.78 14.25 -6.88
N LEU A 84 -1.82 13.52 -5.76
CA LEU A 84 -1.23 12.19 -5.68
C LEU A 84 -1.97 11.18 -6.56
N HIS A 85 -3.30 11.22 -6.58
CA HIS A 85 -4.11 10.40 -7.48
C HIS A 85 -3.75 10.63 -8.95
N ASN A 86 -3.65 11.90 -9.36
CA ASN A 86 -3.31 12.26 -10.73
C ASN A 86 -1.84 11.94 -11.09
N ALA A 87 -0.92 12.05 -10.12
CA ALA A 87 0.49 11.72 -10.31
C ALA A 87 0.73 10.20 -10.40
N GLY A 88 -0.11 9.40 -9.74
CA GLY A 88 -0.05 7.95 -9.81
C GLY A 88 -0.19 7.39 -11.24
N ASP A 89 -0.84 8.13 -12.13
CA ASP A 89 -0.94 7.80 -13.56
C ASP A 89 0.41 7.94 -14.32
N SER A 90 1.46 8.45 -13.65
CA SER A 90 2.78 8.74 -14.27
C SER A 90 4.00 8.26 -13.47
N ALA A 91 3.83 7.73 -12.25
CA ALA A 91 4.92 7.71 -11.26
C ALA A 91 5.30 6.35 -10.65
N PHE A 92 4.91 5.23 -11.25
CA PHE A 92 5.42 3.91 -10.84
C PHE A 92 6.30 3.33 -11.95
N PRO A 93 7.62 3.61 -11.95
CA PRO A 93 8.53 2.73 -12.64
C PRO A 93 8.38 1.34 -12.02
N ASP A 94 8.14 0.35 -12.88
CA ASP A 94 8.18 -1.06 -12.51
C ASP A 94 9.37 -1.29 -11.58
N SER A 95 9.09 -1.70 -10.34
CA SER A 95 10.09 -2.40 -9.55
C SER A 95 10.23 -3.80 -10.15
N ASP A 96 10.75 -3.86 -11.38
CA ASP A 96 11.35 -5.05 -11.95
C ASP A 96 12.83 -5.01 -11.59
N GLY A 97 13.11 -5.44 -10.36
CA GLY A 97 14.43 -5.87 -9.92
C GLY A 97 14.24 -7.27 -9.35
N THR A 98 14.87 -8.33 -9.83
CA THR A 98 16.15 -8.40 -10.53
C THR A 98 16.24 -9.74 -11.27
N ALA A 99 16.42 -9.69 -12.59
CA ALA A 99 17.06 -10.77 -13.31
C ALA A 99 18.55 -10.84 -12.90
N GLY A 100 18.98 -12.02 -12.44
CA GLY A 100 20.37 -12.46 -12.48
C GLY A 100 21.16 -12.40 -11.17
N PRO A 101 21.66 -13.54 -10.70
CA PRO A 101 23.04 -13.65 -10.31
C PRO A 101 23.84 -14.22 -11.49
N ASP A 102 24.55 -13.34 -12.21
CA ASP A 102 25.72 -13.74 -12.98
C ASP A 102 26.70 -14.43 -12.03
N ARG A 103 26.86 -15.74 -12.18
CA ARG A 103 27.94 -16.49 -11.54
C ARG A 103 29.24 -16.17 -12.30
N PRO A 104 30.30 -15.65 -11.65
CA PRO A 104 31.61 -15.67 -12.28
C PRO A 104 32.10 -17.11 -12.32
N GLU A 105 32.35 -17.64 -13.52
CA GLU A 105 33.04 -18.92 -13.72
C GLU A 105 34.47 -18.80 -13.17
N GLU A 106 34.80 -19.67 -12.20
CA GLU A 106 36.15 -19.83 -11.68
C GLU A 106 37.12 -20.29 -12.78
N GLU A 107 38.13 -19.46 -13.03
CA GLU A 107 39.35 -19.83 -13.74
C GLU A 107 40.00 -21.06 -13.08
N ARG A 108 40.18 -22.14 -13.85
CA ARG A 108 41.17 -23.19 -13.56
C ARG A 108 42.26 -23.15 -14.62
N PRO A 109 43.51 -22.76 -14.29
CA PRO A 109 44.64 -23.05 -15.16
C PRO A 109 45.07 -24.51 -14.97
N GLN A 110 45.45 -25.15 -16.08
CA GLN A 110 46.22 -26.41 -16.10
C GLN A 110 47.72 -26.12 -16.02
#